data_AF-A0A8C1I8P8-F1
#
_entry.id   AF-A0A8C1I8P8-F1
#
_cell.length_a   1.000
_cell.length_b   1.000
_cell.length_c   1.000
_cell.angle_alpha   90.00
_cell.angle_beta   90.00
_cell.angle_gamma   90.00
#
_symmetry.space_group_name_H-M   'P 1'
#
loop_
_entity.id
_entity.type
_entity.pdbx_description
1 polymer ?
#
loop_
_entity_poly.entity_id
_entity_poly.type
_entity_poly.pdbx_seq_one_letter_code
_entity_poly.pdbx_strand_id
1 'polypeptide(L)'
;MRLYILFSFLLLAVKFGPLCSGNSSNRKRGCDAKYGCGNYGASRNGGKRKHEGLDIVCADGATVYAPFDVKLNGKAAPYKNNNAINNGINLSGEGLCIKLFYVKPDSYSGTLKKGQKIGTLLPMQEVYPGITSHVHVQMCDKSDPTKYF
;
A
#
# COMPACT_ATOMS: atom_id res chain seq x y z
N MET A 1 -13.08 19.87 -46.72
CA MET A 1 -12.76 20.33 -45.35
C MET A 1 -12.50 19.10 -44.49
N ARG A 2 -11.24 18.74 -44.22
CA ARG A 2 -10.88 17.56 -43.41
C ARG A 2 -10.96 17.94 -41.93
N LEU A 3 -11.98 17.44 -41.25
CA LEU A 3 -12.16 17.63 -39.81
C LEU A 3 -11.24 16.65 -39.07
N TYR A 4 -10.12 17.12 -38.56
CA TYR A 4 -9.25 16.33 -37.69
C TYR A 4 -9.85 16.34 -36.28
N ILE A 5 -10.55 15.26 -35.90
CA ILE A 5 -10.98 15.05 -34.52
C ILE A 5 -9.73 14.62 -33.74
N LEU A 6 -9.12 15.56 -33.03
CA LEU A 6 -8.14 15.29 -32.00
C LEU A 6 -8.85 14.58 -30.84
N PHE A 7 -8.81 13.25 -30.84
CA PHE A 7 -9.14 12.45 -29.66
C PHE A 7 -8.07 12.73 -28.60
N SER A 8 -8.35 13.72 -27.74
CA SER A 8 -7.67 13.91 -26.47
C SER A 8 -7.93 12.66 -25.64
N PHE A 9 -7.00 11.70 -25.67
CA PHE A 9 -6.95 10.61 -24.70
C PHE A 9 -6.64 11.23 -23.34
N LEU A 10 -7.68 11.62 -22.61
CA LEU A 10 -7.58 11.94 -21.20
C LEU A 10 -7.16 10.64 -20.49
N LEU A 11 -5.86 10.43 -20.31
CA LEU A 11 -5.33 9.37 -19.46
C LEU A 11 -5.85 9.66 -18.05
N LEU A 12 -6.98 9.03 -17.69
CA LEU A 12 -7.49 9.07 -16.31
C LEU A 12 -6.39 8.48 -15.42
N ALA A 13 -5.75 9.34 -14.64
CA ALA A 13 -4.75 8.91 -13.68
C ALA A 13 -5.42 7.96 -12.67
N VAL A 14 -4.83 6.77 -12.50
CA VAL A 14 -5.29 5.79 -11.52
C VAL A 14 -5.33 6.43 -10.14
N LYS A 15 -6.46 6.31 -9.44
CA LYS A 15 -6.61 6.78 -8.05
C LYS A 15 -7.06 5.64 -7.15
N PHE A 16 -6.29 5.40 -6.10
CA PHE A 16 -6.53 4.30 -5.17
C PHE A 16 -7.78 4.60 -4.34
N GLY A 17 -8.64 3.60 -4.23
CA GLY A 17 -9.74 3.58 -3.28
C GLY A 17 -9.26 3.45 -1.84
N PRO A 18 -10.18 3.54 -0.86
CA PRO A 18 -9.86 3.36 0.55
C PRO A 18 -9.17 2.02 0.79
N LEU A 19 -8.00 2.04 1.43
CA LEU A 19 -7.25 0.82 1.75
C LEU A 19 -7.69 0.18 3.06
N CYS A 20 -8.18 0.96 4.03
CA CYS A 20 -8.43 0.46 5.37
C CYS A 20 -9.79 0.86 5.92
N SER A 21 -10.45 -0.09 6.59
CA SER A 21 -11.66 0.18 7.37
C SER A 21 -11.35 1.24 8.43
N GLY A 22 -12.18 2.29 8.50
CA GLY A 22 -11.96 3.42 9.40
C GLY A 22 -11.01 4.51 8.85
N ASN A 23 -10.49 4.37 7.63
CA ASN A 23 -9.70 5.40 6.96
C ASN A 23 -10.11 5.56 5.48
N SER A 24 -11.28 6.16 5.24
CA SER A 24 -11.84 6.36 3.90
C SER A 24 -11.03 7.32 3.02
N SER A 25 -10.21 8.20 3.61
CA SER A 25 -9.42 9.20 2.90
C SER A 25 -7.99 8.76 2.58
N ASN A 26 -7.61 7.53 2.93
CA ASN A 26 -6.22 7.06 2.84
C ASN A 26 -5.23 8.04 3.52
N ARG A 27 -5.56 8.49 4.73
CA ARG A 27 -4.68 9.35 5.52
C ARG A 27 -3.26 8.76 5.59
N LYS A 28 -2.28 9.54 5.14
CA LYS A 28 -0.85 9.19 5.16
C LYS A 28 -0.34 9.25 6.60
N ARG A 29 0.48 8.27 7.00
CA ARG A 29 1.13 8.28 8.32
C ARG A 29 2.11 9.45 8.38
N GLY A 30 2.07 10.17 9.50
CA GLY A 30 2.99 11.26 9.81
C GLY A 30 4.33 10.75 10.33
N CYS A 31 4.89 11.42 11.34
CA CYS A 31 6.11 11.03 12.01
C CYS A 31 5.83 10.60 13.45
N ASP A 32 6.36 9.43 13.83
CA ASP A 32 6.40 8.99 15.22
C ASP A 32 7.83 9.22 15.75
N ALA A 33 7.97 9.77 16.95
CA ALA A 33 9.27 10.17 17.50
C ALA A 33 10.31 9.03 17.50
N LYS A 34 9.87 7.80 17.80
CA LYS A 34 10.73 6.61 17.88
C LYS A 34 10.92 5.88 16.54
N TYR A 35 9.95 5.97 15.63
CA TYR A 35 9.87 5.12 14.44
C TYR A 35 10.00 5.88 13.11
N GLY A 36 10.18 7.20 13.17
CA GLY A 36 10.35 8.04 11.99
C GLY A 36 9.04 8.28 11.24
N CYS A 37 9.15 8.70 9.97
CA CYS A 37 8.04 9.18 9.15
C CYS A 37 7.60 8.18 8.08
N GLY A 38 6.30 8.20 7.77
CA GLY A 38 5.66 7.28 6.83
C GLY A 38 5.66 7.70 5.35
N ASN A 39 6.14 8.90 5.02
CA ASN A 39 6.20 9.37 3.63
C ASN A 39 7.29 8.64 2.82
N TYR A 40 7.09 8.59 1.50
CA TYR A 40 8.12 8.11 0.58
C TYR A 40 9.39 8.95 0.71
N GLY A 41 10.55 8.29 0.60
CA GLY A 41 11.85 8.94 0.70
C GLY A 41 12.28 9.30 2.13
N ALA A 42 11.45 9.07 3.16
CA ALA A 42 11.81 9.34 4.55
C ALA A 42 13.10 8.61 4.96
N SER A 43 13.94 9.28 5.76
CA SER A 43 15.22 8.73 6.20
C SER A 43 15.02 7.42 6.98
N ARG A 44 15.90 6.45 6.73
CA ARG A 44 15.99 5.17 7.45
C ARG A 44 17.46 4.90 7.77
N ASN A 45 17.71 4.24 8.92
CA ASN A 45 19.05 3.88 9.39
C ASN A 45 20.04 5.05 9.39
N GLY A 46 19.64 6.20 9.92
CA GLY A 46 20.48 7.40 9.99
C GLY A 46 20.86 7.98 8.61
N GLY A 47 19.98 7.86 7.61
CA GLY A 47 20.19 8.40 6.26
C GLY A 47 20.83 7.42 5.26
N LYS A 48 21.25 6.23 5.70
CA LYS A 48 21.85 5.21 4.82
C LYS A 48 20.83 4.55 3.88
N ARG A 49 19.55 4.63 4.21
CA ARG A 49 18.45 4.10 3.40
C ARG A 49 17.31 5.11 3.34
N LYS A 50 16.46 4.96 2.34
CA LYS A 50 15.22 5.71 2.17
C LYS A 50 14.03 4.77 2.31
N HIS A 51 12.90 5.33 2.73
CA HIS A 51 11.62 4.64 2.72
C HIS A 51 11.15 4.44 1.27
N GLU A 52 11.08 3.18 0.82
CA GLU A 52 10.73 2.81 -0.57
C GLU A 52 9.21 2.67 -0.81
N GLY A 53 8.40 3.16 0.12
CA GLY A 53 6.94 3.09 0.05
C GLY A 53 6.27 4.27 0.74
N LEU A 54 4.96 4.18 0.87
CA LEU A 54 4.12 5.12 1.58
C LEU A 54 3.28 4.36 2.60
N ASP A 55 3.29 4.86 3.83
CA ASP A 55 2.51 4.29 4.93
C ASP A 55 1.13 4.95 4.98
N ILE A 56 0.08 4.14 4.85
CA ILE A 56 -1.32 4.59 4.97
C ILE A 56 -1.86 4.12 6.30
N VAL A 57 -2.38 5.05 7.11
CA VAL A 57 -2.83 4.75 8.48
C VAL A 57 -3.91 3.68 8.45
N CYS A 58 -3.75 2.67 9.30
CA CYS A 58 -4.62 1.50 9.37
C CYS A 58 -4.50 0.90 10.75
N ALA A 59 -5.60 0.69 11.47
CA ALA A 59 -5.54 0.11 12.80
C ALA A 59 -5.19 -1.39 12.75
N ASP A 60 -4.56 -1.91 13.79
CA ASP A 60 -4.32 -3.36 13.94
C ASP A 60 -5.65 -4.12 13.84
N GLY A 61 -5.66 -5.22 13.07
CA GLY A 61 -6.87 -6.00 12.81
C GLY A 61 -7.88 -5.36 11.85
N ALA A 62 -7.66 -4.11 11.40
CA ALA A 62 -8.54 -3.46 10.43
C ALA A 62 -8.62 -4.25 9.12
N THR A 63 -9.79 -4.19 8.48
CA THR A 63 -9.97 -4.77 7.16
C THR A 63 -9.19 -3.96 6.13
N VAL A 64 -8.41 -4.65 5.30
CA VAL A 64 -7.68 -4.07 4.18
C VAL A 64 -8.43 -4.38 2.88
N TYR A 65 -8.69 -3.36 2.07
CA TYR A 65 -9.45 -3.46 0.83
C TYR A 65 -8.56 -3.33 -0.41
N ALA A 66 -9.03 -3.86 -1.54
CA ALA A 66 -8.43 -3.68 -2.84
C ALA A 66 -8.55 -2.20 -3.28
N PRO A 67 -7.43 -1.49 -3.51
CA PRO A 67 -7.46 -0.07 -3.88
C PRO A 67 -7.99 0.16 -5.32
N PHE A 68 -7.92 -0.86 -6.16
CA PHE A 68 -8.41 -0.88 -7.54
C PHE A 68 -8.73 -2.34 -7.91
N ASP A 69 -9.15 -2.59 -9.15
CA ASP A 69 -9.32 -3.96 -9.63
C ASP A 69 -7.95 -4.66 -9.72
N VAL A 70 -7.74 -5.69 -8.90
CA VAL A 70 -6.43 -6.34 -8.72
C VAL A 70 -6.46 -7.82 -9.06
N LYS A 71 -5.34 -8.29 -9.61
CA LYS A 71 -4.91 -9.69 -9.58
C LYS A 71 -3.94 -9.89 -8.42
N LEU A 72 -4.15 -10.97 -7.66
CA LEU A 72 -3.28 -11.40 -6.57
C LEU A 72 -2.15 -12.27 -7.13
N ASN A 73 -0.90 -11.82 -6.97
CA ASN A 73 0.30 -12.41 -7.58
C ASN A 73 1.16 -13.20 -6.59
N GLY A 74 0.63 -13.56 -5.43
CA GLY A 74 1.35 -14.32 -4.42
C GLY A 74 1.86 -13.50 -3.24
N LYS A 75 2.49 -14.20 -2.30
CA LYS A 75 3.00 -13.65 -1.04
C LYS A 75 4.14 -12.66 -1.28
N ALA A 76 4.17 -11.59 -0.49
CA ALA A 76 5.27 -10.64 -0.43
C ALA A 76 5.64 -10.38 1.04
N ALA A 77 6.88 -10.67 1.43
CA ALA A 77 7.35 -10.52 2.81
C ALA A 77 8.23 -9.27 2.97
N PRO A 78 7.94 -8.37 3.94
CA PRO A 78 8.75 -7.17 4.18
C PRO A 78 10.12 -7.47 4.82
N TYR A 79 10.25 -8.59 5.54
CA TYR A 79 11.46 -8.94 6.29
C TYR A 79 12.03 -10.30 5.89
N LYS A 80 13.37 -10.42 5.98
CA LYS A 80 14.07 -11.70 5.83
C LYS A 80 13.78 -12.65 6.98
N ASN A 81 13.76 -12.12 8.21
CA ASN A 81 13.50 -12.88 9.42
C ASN A 81 12.00 -12.79 9.77
N ASN A 82 11.44 -13.90 10.24
CA ASN A 82 10.03 -13.95 10.57
C ASN A 82 9.71 -13.16 11.85
N ASN A 83 8.57 -12.45 11.86
CA ASN A 83 8.00 -11.76 13.02
C ASN A 83 6.46 -11.69 12.86
N ALA A 84 5.76 -11.15 13.85
CA ALA A 84 4.29 -11.11 13.89
C ALA A 84 3.63 -10.34 12.72
N ILE A 85 4.37 -9.45 12.06
CA ILE A 85 3.89 -8.66 10.91
C ILE A 85 4.57 -9.04 9.58
N ASN A 86 5.34 -10.13 9.52
CA ASN A 86 6.12 -10.50 8.33
C ASN A 86 5.26 -11.19 7.25
N ASN A 87 4.29 -10.45 6.73
CA ASN A 87 3.44 -10.91 5.65
C ASN A 87 2.99 -9.75 4.76
N GLY A 88 2.40 -10.11 3.63
CA GLY A 88 1.93 -9.17 2.64
C GLY A 88 1.61 -9.86 1.33
N ILE A 89 1.19 -9.06 0.37
CA ILE A 89 0.72 -9.55 -0.92
C ILE A 89 1.20 -8.68 -2.07
N ASN A 90 1.57 -9.32 -3.18
CA ASN A 90 1.88 -8.69 -4.45
C ASN A 90 0.59 -8.61 -5.28
N LEU A 91 0.29 -7.43 -5.82
CA LEU A 91 -0.95 -7.11 -6.54
C LEU A 91 -0.60 -6.42 -7.85
N SER A 92 -1.38 -6.68 -8.90
CA SER A 92 -1.28 -5.92 -10.15
C SER A 92 -2.64 -5.64 -10.78
N GLY A 93 -2.76 -4.55 -11.51
CA GLY A 93 -4.00 -4.11 -12.16
C GLY A 93 -3.87 -2.66 -12.60
N GLU A 94 -4.70 -2.22 -13.55
CA GLU A 94 -4.69 -0.84 -14.07
C GLU A 94 -3.29 -0.37 -14.56
N GLY A 95 -2.47 -1.29 -15.07
CA GLY A 95 -1.09 -1.00 -15.49
C GLY A 95 -0.08 -0.82 -14.35
N LEU A 96 -0.47 -1.08 -13.10
CA LEU A 96 0.34 -0.94 -11.90
C LEU A 96 0.70 -2.29 -11.28
N CYS A 97 1.81 -2.30 -10.54
CA CYS A 97 2.23 -3.40 -9.68
C CYS A 97 2.60 -2.84 -8.30
N ILE A 98 1.97 -3.33 -7.25
CA ILE A 98 2.20 -2.90 -5.87
C ILE A 98 2.37 -4.08 -4.92
N LYS A 99 2.99 -3.82 -3.78
CA LYS A 99 3.03 -4.70 -2.61
C LYS A 99 2.32 -4.00 -1.47
N LEU A 100 1.45 -4.74 -0.77
CA LEU A 100 0.90 -4.32 0.52
C LEU A 100 1.57 -5.18 1.60
N PHE A 101 2.33 -4.55 2.49
CA PHE A 101 2.95 -5.24 3.62
C PHE A 101 2.14 -5.07 4.91
N TYR A 102 2.44 -5.96 5.85
CA TYR A 102 1.78 -6.07 7.16
C TYR A 102 0.31 -6.49 7.06
N VAL A 103 -0.04 -7.17 5.98
CA VAL A 103 -1.40 -7.67 5.72
C VAL A 103 -1.37 -9.19 5.75
N LYS A 104 -2.33 -9.79 6.45
CA LYS A 104 -2.68 -11.20 6.30
C LYS A 104 -3.80 -11.29 5.25
N PRO A 105 -3.50 -11.65 3.99
CA PRO A 105 -4.54 -11.75 2.98
C PRO A 105 -5.38 -13.01 3.19
N ASP A 106 -6.65 -12.94 2.81
CA ASP A 106 -7.59 -14.07 2.85
C ASP A 106 -7.22 -15.11 1.75
N SER A 107 -6.61 -14.67 0.65
CA SER A 107 -6.02 -15.51 -0.41
C SER A 107 -4.78 -14.85 -1.01
N TYR A 108 -3.82 -15.64 -1.51
CA TYR A 108 -2.65 -15.13 -2.25
C TYR A 108 -2.82 -15.17 -3.77
N SER A 109 -3.92 -15.71 -4.27
CA SER A 109 -4.21 -15.87 -5.70
C SER A 109 -5.67 -15.51 -6.00
N GLY A 110 -5.94 -15.24 -7.28
CA GLY A 110 -7.26 -14.84 -7.77
C GLY A 110 -7.33 -13.36 -8.13
N THR A 111 -8.56 -12.84 -8.24
CA THR A 111 -8.83 -11.45 -8.59
C THR A 111 -9.83 -10.85 -7.61
N LEU A 112 -9.70 -9.56 -7.36
CA LEU A 112 -10.61 -8.78 -6.52
C LEU A 112 -10.96 -7.48 -7.23
N LYS A 113 -12.21 -7.05 -7.08
CA LYS A 113 -12.70 -5.75 -7.50
C LYS A 113 -12.35 -4.68 -6.47
N LYS A 114 -12.22 -3.44 -6.93
CA LYS A 114 -12.02 -2.27 -6.05
C LYS A 114 -13.00 -2.30 -4.87
N GLY A 115 -12.49 -2.08 -3.66
CA GLY A 115 -13.27 -2.08 -2.42
C GLY A 115 -13.56 -3.47 -1.84
N GLN A 116 -13.30 -4.57 -2.55
CA GLN A 116 -13.39 -5.90 -1.96
C GLN A 116 -12.28 -6.14 -0.94
N LYS A 117 -12.55 -6.95 0.06
CA LYS A 117 -11.60 -7.29 1.11
C LYS A 117 -10.42 -8.09 0.54
N ILE A 118 -9.21 -7.63 0.83
CA ILE A 118 -7.97 -8.39 0.65
C ILE A 118 -7.69 -9.26 1.88
N GLY A 119 -7.89 -8.70 3.08
CA GLY A 119 -7.51 -9.37 4.33
C GLY A 119 -7.57 -8.42 5.53
N THR A 120 -6.69 -8.65 6.50
CA THR A 120 -6.62 -7.84 7.73
C THR A 120 -5.21 -7.35 8.01
N LEU A 121 -5.08 -6.16 8.61
CA LEU A 121 -3.80 -5.67 9.10
C LEU A 121 -3.31 -6.56 10.25
N LEU A 122 -2.04 -6.93 10.21
CA LEU A 122 -1.34 -7.69 11.25
C LEU A 122 -1.08 -6.81 12.49
N PRO A 123 -0.77 -7.41 13.66
CA PRO A 123 -0.62 -6.68 14.92
C PRO A 123 0.68 -5.88 14.95
N MET A 124 0.67 -4.68 14.38
CA MET A 124 1.84 -3.80 14.30
C MET A 124 2.31 -3.32 15.67
N GLN A 125 1.39 -3.13 16.62
CA GLN A 125 1.75 -2.70 17.97
C GLN A 125 2.56 -3.76 18.74
N GLU A 126 2.46 -5.05 18.38
CA GLU A 126 3.29 -6.08 19.00
C GLU A 126 4.77 -5.98 18.59
N VAL A 127 5.05 -5.52 17.37
CA VAL A 127 6.42 -5.41 16.84
C VAL A 127 6.98 -4.01 17.05
N TYR A 128 6.15 -2.98 16.94
CA TYR A 128 6.53 -1.58 17.10
C TYR A 128 5.57 -0.83 18.05
N PRO A 129 5.63 -1.08 19.37
CA PRO A 129 4.76 -0.40 20.32
C PRO A 129 4.88 1.13 20.27
N GLY A 130 3.77 1.81 19.94
CA GLY A 130 3.69 3.27 19.84
C GLY A 130 3.98 3.83 18.44
N ILE A 131 4.13 2.99 17.41
CA ILE A 131 4.08 3.45 16.02
C ILE A 131 2.63 3.77 15.64
N THR A 132 2.41 4.71 14.74
CA THR A 132 1.10 4.80 14.07
C THR A 132 0.93 3.57 13.18
N SER A 133 -0.01 2.67 13.51
CA SER A 133 -0.29 1.48 12.70
C SER A 133 -0.67 1.83 11.27
N HIS A 134 -0.17 1.05 10.30
CA HIS A 134 -0.30 1.37 8.89
C HIS A 134 -0.17 0.15 7.99
N VAL A 135 -0.74 0.23 6.79
CA VAL A 135 -0.33 -0.60 5.65
C VAL A 135 0.82 0.12 4.95
N HIS A 136 1.92 -0.59 4.70
CA HIS A 136 3.01 -0.10 3.85
C HIS A 136 2.70 -0.44 2.40
N VAL A 137 2.53 0.59 1.58
CA VAL A 137 2.25 0.50 0.15
C VAL A 137 3.52 0.77 -0.63
N GLN A 138 3.95 -0.18 -1.45
CA GLN A 138 5.18 -0.03 -2.22
C GLN A 138 4.97 -0.45 -3.67
N MET A 139 5.35 0.42 -4.61
CA MET A 139 5.40 0.04 -6.03
C MET A 139 6.42 -1.08 -6.22
N CYS A 140 6.16 -2.02 -7.14
CA CYS A 140 7.09 -3.12 -7.39
C CYS A 140 8.47 -2.65 -7.88
N ASP A 141 8.50 -1.56 -8.65
CA ASP A 141 9.70 -0.86 -9.12
C ASP A 141 10.29 0.13 -8.10
N LYS A 142 9.67 0.25 -6.92
CA LYS A 142 10.04 1.16 -5.83
C LYS A 142 9.93 2.65 -6.15
N SER A 143 9.20 3.01 -7.21
CA SER A 143 8.84 4.41 -7.50
C SER A 143 7.89 4.97 -6.43
N ASP A 144 7.77 6.30 -6.37
CA ASP A 144 6.93 6.99 -5.40
C ASP A 144 5.43 6.71 -5.65
N PRO A 145 4.71 6.04 -4.73
CA PRO A 145 3.29 5.75 -4.89
C PRO A 145 2.39 6.96 -4.57
N THR A 146 2.92 8.07 -4.06
CA THR A 146 2.12 9.20 -3.52
C THR A 146 1.14 9.78 -4.53
N LYS A 147 1.47 9.76 -5.83
CA LYS A 147 0.62 10.29 -6.90
C LYS A 147 -0.72 9.54 -7.08
N TYR A 148 -0.88 8.35 -6.50
CA TYR A 148 -2.11 7.56 -6.58
C TYR A 148 -3.07 7.81 -5.39
N PHE A 149 -2.68 8.66 -4.43
CA PHE A 149 -3.40 8.97 -3.18
C PHE A 149 -3.71 10.47 -3.04
#